data_AF-A0AAU4B592-F1
#
_entry.id   AF-A0AAU4B592-F1
#
_cell.length_a   1.000
_cell.length_b   1.000
_cell.length_c   1.000
_cell.angle_alpha   90.00
_cell.angle_beta   90.00
_cell.angle_gamma   90.00
#
_symmetry.space_group_name_H-M   'P 1'
#
loop_
_entity.id
_entity.type
_entity.pdbx_description
1 polymer ?
#
loop_
_entity_poly.entity_id
_entity_poly.type
_entity_poly.pdbx_seq_one_letter_code
_entity_poly.pdbx_strand_id
1 'polypeptide(L)'
;MQINHRAEAEKHLATAAHHNNENPPDMRIAEVSAWIGQGYAALARNEEQAASHADMRDALTLLRQREYAVRELVSTHIAQGLASRDTNRWKAAVDLAKALDEGDANMDDLIDARLTDDGWDARSAWKTPASATPADDPWAPTPDISADIPAPVRRVIAGQLASMLLNGDNVSPQQWARNFATALKNEGADLDDAIKTRIHELTLGYSDEPPF
;
A
#
# COMPACT_ATOMS: atom_id res chain seq x y z
N MET A 1 -33.91 29.81 -8.67
CA MET A 1 -33.07 30.69 -9.51
C MET A 1 -32.02 31.30 -8.58
N GLN A 2 -30.73 31.03 -8.79
CA GLN A 2 -29.65 31.51 -7.93
C GLN A 2 -29.18 32.87 -8.47
N ILE A 3 -29.09 33.90 -7.62
CA ILE A 3 -28.68 35.24 -8.04
C ILE A 3 -27.15 35.27 -8.11
N ASN A 4 -26.60 35.71 -9.24
CA ASN A 4 -25.16 35.95 -9.34
C ASN A 4 -24.84 37.34 -8.78
N HIS A 5 -24.52 37.40 -7.50
CA HIS A 5 -24.27 38.65 -6.79
C HIS A 5 -23.11 39.46 -7.39
N ARG A 6 -22.10 38.82 -7.98
CA ARG A 6 -21.01 39.51 -8.68
C ARG A 6 -21.50 40.19 -9.96
N ALA A 7 -22.28 39.48 -10.77
CA ALA A 7 -22.84 40.04 -12.00
C ALA A 7 -23.83 41.20 -11.71
N GLU A 8 -24.64 41.07 -10.66
CA GLU A 8 -25.53 42.16 -10.23
C GLU A 8 -24.74 43.36 -9.66
N ALA A 9 -23.65 43.12 -8.93
CA ALA A 9 -22.76 44.18 -8.46
C ALA A 9 -22.14 44.97 -9.63
N GLU A 10 -21.57 44.26 -10.61
CA GLU A 10 -20.95 44.86 -11.79
C GLU A 10 -21.97 45.69 -12.59
N LYS A 11 -23.17 45.16 -12.79
CA LYS A 11 -24.27 45.85 -13.47
C LYS A 11 -24.66 47.14 -12.76
N HIS A 12 -24.92 47.10 -11.45
CA HIS A 12 -25.37 48.26 -10.70
C HIS A 12 -24.27 49.33 -10.52
N LEU A 13 -23.00 48.91 -10.39
CA LEU A 13 -21.86 49.84 -10.36
C LEU A 13 -21.62 50.48 -11.73
N ALA A 14 -21.80 49.75 -12.83
CA ALA A 14 -21.73 50.30 -14.19
C ALA A 14 -22.86 51.32 -14.44
N THR A 15 -24.09 51.03 -14.01
CA THR A 15 -25.21 51.99 -14.05
C THR A 15 -24.91 53.25 -13.23
N ALA A 16 -24.33 53.10 -12.04
CA ALA A 16 -23.93 54.24 -11.22
C ALA A 16 -22.87 55.11 -11.91
N ALA A 17 -21.84 54.50 -12.49
CA ALA A 17 -20.78 55.20 -13.21
C ALA A 17 -21.29 55.96 -14.43
N HIS A 18 -22.23 55.37 -15.19
CA HIS A 18 -22.85 56.00 -16.35
C HIS A 18 -23.66 57.25 -15.96
N HIS A 19 -24.55 57.16 -14.97
CA HIS A 19 -25.33 58.33 -14.53
C HIS A 19 -24.45 59.42 -13.88
N ASN A 20 -23.35 59.05 -13.23
CA ASN A 20 -22.43 60.01 -12.64
C ASN A 20 -21.61 60.79 -13.69
N ASN A 21 -21.26 60.16 -14.82
CA ASN A 21 -20.41 60.76 -15.85
C ASN A 21 -21.19 61.43 -16.99
N GLU A 22 -22.34 60.88 -17.38
CA GLU A 22 -23.05 61.28 -18.60
C GLU A 22 -24.33 62.06 -18.32
N ASN A 23 -24.97 61.89 -17.15
CA ASN A 23 -26.22 62.57 -16.79
C ASN A 23 -26.21 63.11 -15.34
N PRO A 24 -25.44 64.18 -15.05
CA PRO A 24 -25.32 64.76 -13.70
C PRO A 24 -26.64 65.12 -12.97
N PRO A 25 -27.74 65.52 -13.66
CA PRO A 25 -29.03 65.74 -13.00
C PRO A 25 -29.63 64.48 -12.35
N ASP A 26 -29.21 63.28 -12.79
CA ASP A 26 -29.68 61.99 -12.30
C ASP A 26 -28.83 61.42 -11.15
N MET A 27 -28.11 62.29 -10.43
CA MET A 27 -27.22 61.91 -9.32
C MET A 27 -27.86 60.96 -8.31
N ARG A 28 -29.16 61.13 -8.02
CA ARG A 28 -29.89 60.26 -7.09
C ARG A 28 -30.00 58.82 -7.59
N ILE A 29 -30.10 58.62 -8.91
CA ILE A 29 -30.12 57.28 -9.53
C ILE A 29 -28.71 56.66 -9.46
N ALA A 30 -27.67 57.48 -9.65
CA ALA A 30 -26.28 57.05 -9.50
C ALA A 30 -25.99 56.59 -8.06
N GLU A 31 -26.40 57.35 -7.05
CA GLU A 31 -26.21 57.01 -5.63
C GLU A 31 -26.92 55.71 -5.23
N VAL A 32 -28.19 55.56 -5.62
CA VAL A 32 -28.95 54.34 -5.32
C VAL A 32 -28.34 53.12 -6.01
N SER A 33 -27.94 53.26 -7.28
CA SER A 33 -27.30 52.17 -8.03
C SER A 33 -25.93 51.82 -7.44
N ALA A 34 -25.16 52.80 -6.98
CA ALA A 34 -23.88 52.57 -6.31
C ALA A 34 -24.08 51.81 -4.98
N TRP A 35 -25.08 52.20 -4.18
CA TRP A 35 -25.38 51.53 -2.92
C TRP A 35 -25.81 50.07 -3.10
N ILE A 36 -26.69 49.80 -4.08
CA ILE A 36 -27.11 48.44 -4.42
C ILE A 36 -25.92 47.63 -4.94
N GLY A 37 -25.10 48.20 -5.82
CA GLY A 37 -23.91 47.55 -6.37
C GLY A 37 -22.88 47.20 -5.28
N GLN A 38 -22.65 48.10 -4.33
CA GLN A 38 -21.80 47.86 -3.15
C GLN A 38 -22.37 46.74 -2.26
N GLY A 39 -23.69 46.71 -2.05
CA GLY A 39 -24.35 45.65 -1.30
C GLY A 39 -24.16 44.28 -1.94
N TYR A 40 -24.34 44.18 -3.25
CA TYR A 40 -24.10 42.95 -4.00
C TYR A 40 -22.62 42.54 -4.06
N ALA A 41 -21.70 43.51 -4.15
CA ALA A 41 -20.27 43.23 -4.10
C ALA A 41 -19.85 42.66 -2.73
N ALA A 42 -20.42 43.17 -1.64
CA ALA A 42 -20.18 42.65 -0.30
C ALA A 42 -20.74 41.22 -0.14
N LEU A 43 -21.93 40.94 -0.67
CA LEU A 43 -22.50 39.60 -0.68
C LEU A 43 -21.65 38.61 -1.48
N ALA A 44 -21.25 38.97 -2.70
CA ALA A 44 -20.37 38.12 -3.53
C ALA A 44 -19.05 37.81 -2.82
N ARG A 45 -18.43 38.81 -2.18
CA ARG A 45 -17.20 38.61 -1.39
C ARG A 45 -17.41 37.64 -0.22
N ASN A 46 -18.54 37.75 0.48
CA ASN A 46 -18.85 36.86 1.60
C ASN A 46 -19.10 35.42 1.11
N GLU A 47 -19.74 35.24 -0.04
CA GLU A 47 -19.92 33.92 -0.67
C GLU A 47 -18.60 33.28 -1.07
N GLU A 48 -17.70 34.04 -1.72
CA GLU A 48 -16.36 33.57 -2.08
C GLU A 48 -15.56 33.16 -0.83
N GLN A 49 -15.63 33.95 0.26
CA GLN A 49 -14.99 33.62 1.53
C GLN A 49 -15.60 32.37 2.20
N ALA A 50 -16.93 32.23 2.15
CA ALA A 50 -17.61 31.07 2.71
C ALA A 50 -17.26 29.79 1.95
N ALA A 51 -17.22 29.85 0.61
CA ALA A 51 -16.80 28.74 -0.24
C ALA A 51 -15.35 28.34 0.04
N SER A 52 -14.43 29.31 0.06
CA SER A 52 -13.02 29.05 0.38
C SER A 52 -12.84 28.44 1.78
N HIS A 53 -13.61 28.90 2.77
CA HIS A 53 -13.59 28.31 4.11
C HIS A 53 -14.16 26.87 4.12
N ALA A 54 -15.19 26.59 3.33
CA ALA A 54 -15.73 25.23 3.19
C ALA A 54 -14.67 24.30 2.58
N ASP A 55 -14.04 24.71 1.47
CA ASP A 55 -12.98 23.93 0.81
C ASP A 55 -11.80 23.65 1.76
N MET A 56 -11.38 24.62 2.55
CA MET A 56 -10.31 24.44 3.55
C MET A 56 -10.72 23.45 4.65
N ARG A 57 -11.98 23.45 5.10
CA ARG A 57 -12.48 22.48 6.09
C ARG A 57 -12.50 21.06 5.51
N ASP A 58 -12.92 20.92 4.26
CA ASP A 58 -12.97 19.64 3.57
C ASP A 58 -11.55 19.08 3.34
N ALA A 59 -10.63 19.93 2.90
CA ALA A 59 -9.22 19.58 2.75
C ALA A 59 -8.58 19.14 4.08
N LEU A 60 -8.84 19.88 5.18
CA LEU A 60 -8.36 19.51 6.52
C LEU A 60 -8.92 18.15 6.96
N THR A 61 -10.19 17.88 6.68
CA THR A 61 -10.84 16.61 7.03
C THR A 61 -10.21 15.45 6.27
N LEU A 62 -10.00 15.61 4.96
CA LEU A 62 -9.34 14.62 4.11
C LEU A 62 -7.90 14.35 4.57
N LEU A 63 -7.14 15.39 4.90
CA LEU A 63 -5.76 15.26 5.37
C LEU A 63 -5.70 14.47 6.67
N ARG A 64 -6.57 14.77 7.65
CA ARG A 64 -6.65 14.02 8.90
C ARG A 64 -6.99 12.55 8.65
N GLN A 65 -7.96 12.25 7.80
CA GLN A 65 -8.31 10.87 7.46
C GLN A 65 -7.13 10.11 6.85
N ARG A 66 -6.40 10.73 5.92
CA ARG A 66 -5.22 10.11 5.30
C ARG A 66 -4.08 9.91 6.29
N GLU A 67 -3.84 10.89 7.14
CA GLU A 67 -2.85 10.79 8.21
C GLU A 67 -3.15 9.60 9.12
N TYR A 68 -4.39 9.47 9.61
CA TYR A 68 -4.80 8.32 10.42
C TYR A 68 -4.60 6.98 9.69
N ALA A 69 -5.00 6.88 8.42
CA ALA A 69 -4.83 5.67 7.63
C ALA A 69 -3.35 5.29 7.45
N VAL A 70 -2.47 6.26 7.24
CA VAL A 70 -1.02 6.01 7.14
C VAL A 70 -0.46 5.56 8.49
N ARG A 71 -0.85 6.21 9.59
CA ARG A 71 -0.41 5.81 10.94
C ARG A 71 -0.86 4.39 11.28
N GLU A 72 -2.09 4.02 10.93
CA GLU A 72 -2.61 2.66 11.11
C GLU A 72 -1.81 1.61 10.32
N LEU A 73 -1.50 1.88 9.05
CA LEU A 73 -0.68 0.99 8.21
C LEU A 73 0.73 0.83 8.77
N VAL A 74 1.37 1.94 9.14
CA VAL A 74 2.75 1.94 9.65
C VAL A 74 2.83 1.23 11.00
N SER A 75 1.93 1.53 11.95
CA SER A 75 1.88 0.83 13.24
C SER A 75 1.65 -0.67 13.07
N THR A 76 0.77 -1.07 12.14
CA THR A 76 0.54 -2.48 11.83
C THR A 76 1.81 -3.18 11.35
N HIS A 77 2.56 -2.55 10.44
CA HIS A 77 3.80 -3.15 9.93
C HIS A 77 4.90 -3.23 11.00
N ILE A 78 5.02 -2.21 11.85
CA ILE A 78 5.97 -2.24 12.96
C ILE A 78 5.59 -3.35 13.96
N ALA A 79 4.31 -3.44 14.34
CA ALA A 79 3.81 -4.49 15.22
C ALA A 79 4.09 -5.90 14.66
N GLN A 80 3.84 -6.12 13.37
CA GLN A 80 4.16 -7.38 12.69
C GLN A 80 5.67 -7.68 12.69
N GLY A 81 6.51 -6.66 12.46
CA GLY A 81 7.96 -6.80 12.53
C GLY A 81 8.44 -7.21 13.93
N LEU A 82 7.88 -6.61 14.98
CA LEU A 82 8.17 -6.96 16.37
C LEU A 82 7.67 -8.38 16.72
N ALA A 83 6.46 -8.73 16.30
CA ALA A 83 5.84 -10.04 16.52
C ALA A 83 6.55 -11.17 15.77
N SER A 84 7.22 -10.89 14.65
CA SER A 84 7.92 -11.90 13.85
C SER A 84 9.06 -12.59 14.59
N ARG A 85 9.66 -11.91 15.59
CA ARG A 85 10.83 -12.36 16.37
C ARG A 85 12.08 -12.69 15.52
N ASP A 86 12.05 -12.43 14.21
CA ASP A 86 13.25 -12.44 13.37
C ASP A 86 14.16 -11.27 13.76
N THR A 87 15.46 -11.53 13.88
CA THR A 87 16.40 -10.55 14.45
C THR A 87 16.54 -9.31 13.56
N ASN A 88 16.56 -9.48 12.24
CA ASN A 88 16.72 -8.38 11.31
C ASN A 88 15.44 -7.54 11.21
N ARG A 89 14.28 -8.21 11.17
CA ARG A 89 12.98 -7.54 11.10
C ARG A 89 12.60 -6.84 12.39
N TRP A 90 12.83 -7.50 13.53
CA TRP A 90 12.64 -6.88 14.84
C TRP A 90 13.49 -5.62 14.97
N LYS A 91 14.77 -5.70 14.58
CA LYS A 91 15.66 -4.54 14.62
C LYS A 91 15.17 -3.41 13.70
N ALA A 92 14.79 -3.74 12.46
CA ALA A 92 14.24 -2.76 11.53
C ALA A 92 12.96 -2.09 12.04
N ALA A 93 12.07 -2.86 12.69
CA ALA A 93 10.84 -2.34 13.30
C ALA A 93 11.15 -1.39 14.47
N VAL A 94 12.09 -1.76 15.35
CA VAL A 94 12.54 -0.91 16.46
C VAL A 94 13.22 0.37 15.96
N ASP A 95 14.10 0.25 14.95
CA ASP A 95 14.81 1.41 14.39
C ASP A 95 13.83 2.37 13.68
N LEU A 96 12.82 1.82 12.99
CA LEU A 96 11.75 2.62 12.37
C LEU A 96 10.88 3.32 13.42
N ALA A 97 10.48 2.63 14.49
CA ALA A 97 9.69 3.24 15.57
C ALA A 97 10.44 4.43 16.20
N LYS A 98 11.73 4.25 16.53
CA LYS A 98 12.58 5.34 17.05
C LYS A 98 12.67 6.53 16.09
N ALA A 99 12.88 6.28 14.80
CA ALA A 99 12.95 7.35 13.80
C ALA A 99 11.62 8.11 13.68
N LEU A 100 10.49 7.44 13.86
CA LEU A 100 9.17 8.06 13.88
C LEU A 100 8.94 8.89 15.15
N ASP A 101 9.42 8.45 16.30
CA ASP A 101 9.35 9.23 17.54
C ASP A 101 10.26 10.45 17.51
N GLU A 102 11.44 10.36 16.90
CA GLU A 102 12.29 11.53 16.61
C GLU A 102 11.59 12.56 15.71
N GLY A 103 10.63 12.09 14.90
CA GLY A 103 9.75 12.92 14.06
C GLY A 103 8.44 13.34 14.73
N ASP A 104 8.30 13.19 16.06
CA ASP A 104 7.09 13.49 16.83
C ASP A 104 5.82 12.76 16.37
N ALA A 105 5.96 11.62 15.67
CA ALA A 105 4.81 10.84 15.21
C ALA A 105 4.14 10.03 16.34
N ASN A 106 4.87 9.82 17.46
CA ASN A 106 4.45 9.13 18.68
C ASN A 106 3.58 7.91 18.39
N MET A 107 4.21 6.88 17.81
CA MET A 107 3.53 5.71 17.26
C MET A 107 3.41 4.57 18.28
N ASP A 108 4.12 4.66 19.40
CA ASP A 108 4.22 3.62 20.43
C ASP A 108 2.85 3.12 20.91
N ASP A 109 1.94 4.03 21.28
CA ASP A 109 0.61 3.65 21.77
C ASP A 109 -0.20 2.86 20.72
N LEU A 110 -0.07 3.23 19.43
CA LEU A 110 -0.76 2.53 18.33
C LEU A 110 -0.14 1.16 18.07
N ILE A 111 1.19 1.06 18.16
CA ILE A 111 1.93 -0.21 18.00
C ILE A 111 1.56 -1.15 19.16
N ASP A 112 1.56 -0.66 20.40
CA ASP A 112 1.24 -1.42 21.60
C ASP A 112 -0.22 -1.90 21.58
N ALA A 113 -1.16 -1.04 21.17
CA ALA A 113 -2.55 -1.42 20.98
C ALA A 113 -2.67 -2.55 19.94
N ARG A 114 -1.99 -2.42 18.80
CA ARG A 114 -2.03 -3.42 17.74
C ARG A 114 -1.43 -4.77 18.17
N LEU A 115 -0.29 -4.73 18.87
CA LEU A 115 0.32 -5.93 19.45
C LEU A 115 -0.64 -6.62 20.42
N THR A 116 -1.31 -5.85 21.27
CA THR A 116 -2.29 -6.36 22.24
C THR A 116 -3.49 -6.99 21.52
N ASP A 117 -4.01 -6.34 20.48
CA ASP A 117 -5.12 -6.84 19.66
C ASP A 117 -4.76 -8.17 18.96
N ASP A 118 -3.51 -8.31 18.52
CA ASP A 118 -2.98 -9.54 17.92
C ASP A 118 -2.60 -10.61 18.96
N GLY A 119 -2.88 -10.38 20.26
CA GLY A 119 -2.68 -11.33 21.35
C GLY A 119 -1.25 -11.38 21.91
N TRP A 120 -0.40 -10.42 21.54
CA TRP A 120 0.96 -10.31 22.04
C TRP A 120 1.04 -9.46 23.32
N ASP A 121 1.96 -9.83 24.22
CA ASP A 121 2.39 -8.93 25.30
C ASP A 121 3.30 -7.84 24.71
N ALA A 122 2.76 -6.63 24.58
CA ALA A 122 3.45 -5.48 23.99
C ALA A 122 4.85 -5.27 24.60
N ARG A 123 4.97 -5.33 25.93
CA ARG A 123 6.27 -5.14 26.61
C ARG A 123 7.30 -6.22 26.28
N SER A 124 6.85 -7.41 25.94
CA SER A 124 7.74 -8.51 25.56
C SER A 124 8.13 -8.48 24.09
N ALA A 125 7.29 -7.90 23.22
CA ALA A 125 7.58 -7.71 21.81
C ALA A 125 8.75 -6.71 21.58
N TRP A 126 8.85 -5.68 22.41
CA TRP A 126 9.95 -4.71 22.39
C TRP A 126 11.29 -5.23 22.93
N LYS A 127 11.34 -6.45 23.48
CA LYS A 127 12.60 -7.04 23.95
C LYS A 127 13.26 -7.81 22.83
N THR A 128 14.58 -7.70 22.75
CA THR A 128 15.39 -8.44 21.78
C THR A 128 14.99 -9.92 21.77
N PRO A 129 14.61 -10.49 20.61
CA PRO A 129 14.24 -11.89 20.55
C PRO A 129 15.45 -12.76 20.93
N ALA A 130 15.25 -13.69 21.86
CA ALA A 130 16.14 -14.84 21.97
C ALA A 130 15.96 -15.62 20.67
N SER A 131 17.04 -15.83 19.91
CA SER A 131 17.03 -16.47 18.58
C SER A 131 16.04 -17.64 18.53
N ALA A 132 14.84 -17.40 18.00
CA ALA A 132 13.76 -18.36 17.94
C ALA A 132 13.48 -18.61 16.46
N THR A 133 13.50 -19.89 16.08
CA THR A 133 13.11 -20.35 14.76
C THR A 133 11.62 -20.04 14.54
N PRO A 134 11.22 -19.40 13.44
CA PRO A 134 9.83 -19.04 13.22
C PRO A 134 9.04 -20.30 12.82
N ALA A 135 8.11 -20.74 13.68
CA ALA A 135 7.25 -21.89 13.38
C ALA A 135 5.98 -21.50 12.59
N ASP A 136 5.56 -20.23 12.66
CA ASP A 136 4.35 -19.70 12.01
C ASP A 136 4.58 -18.24 11.55
N ASP A 137 5.59 -18.00 10.71
CA ASP A 137 5.85 -16.67 10.15
C ASP A 137 5.18 -16.53 8.77
N PRO A 138 4.13 -15.70 8.62
CA PRO A 138 3.44 -15.48 7.34
C PRO A 138 4.30 -14.79 6.28
N TRP A 139 5.51 -14.35 6.65
CA TRP A 139 6.48 -13.70 5.77
C TRP A 139 7.83 -14.41 5.74
N ALA A 140 7.99 -15.57 6.38
CA ALA A 140 9.24 -16.31 6.28
C ALA A 140 9.49 -16.69 4.82
N PRO A 141 10.75 -16.65 4.34
CA PRO A 141 11.07 -17.35 3.10
C PRO A 141 10.61 -18.80 3.27
N THR A 142 9.87 -19.33 2.29
CA THR A 142 9.39 -20.72 2.32
C THR A 142 10.55 -21.61 2.74
N PRO A 143 10.42 -22.40 3.83
CA PRO A 143 11.55 -23.14 4.36
C PRO A 143 12.08 -24.07 3.27
N ASP A 144 13.32 -23.88 2.83
CA ASP A 144 13.96 -24.77 1.86
C ASP A 144 14.28 -26.11 2.53
N ILE A 145 13.28 -26.98 2.62
CA ILE A 145 13.41 -28.33 3.15
C ILE A 145 14.04 -29.28 2.12
N SER A 146 14.44 -28.78 0.94
CA SER A 146 15.02 -29.61 -0.11
C SER A 146 16.21 -30.37 0.44
N ALA A 147 17.04 -29.76 1.30
CA ALA A 147 18.18 -30.40 1.95
C ALA A 147 17.79 -31.55 2.90
N ASP A 148 16.63 -31.48 3.54
CA ASP A 148 16.13 -32.44 4.53
C ASP A 148 15.52 -33.69 3.89
N ILE A 149 15.10 -33.60 2.62
CA ILE A 149 14.65 -34.77 1.87
C ILE A 149 15.86 -35.64 1.51
N PRO A 150 15.92 -36.92 1.94
CA PRO A 150 17.04 -37.78 1.61
C PRO A 150 17.30 -37.84 0.10
N ALA A 151 18.56 -37.72 -0.32
CA ALA A 151 18.94 -37.72 -1.72
C ALA A 151 18.34 -38.86 -2.58
N PRO A 152 18.20 -40.11 -2.08
CA PRO A 152 17.52 -41.17 -2.83
C PRO A 152 16.05 -40.86 -3.13
N VAL A 153 15.33 -40.24 -2.20
CA VAL A 153 13.91 -39.87 -2.34
C VAL A 153 13.76 -38.74 -3.35
N ARG A 154 14.60 -37.69 -3.26
CA ARG A 154 14.63 -36.60 -4.26
C ARG A 154 14.84 -37.13 -5.67
N ARG A 155 15.75 -38.09 -5.84
CA ARG A 155 16.07 -38.71 -7.14
C ARG A 155 14.88 -39.47 -7.73
N VAL A 156 14.15 -40.22 -6.91
CA VAL A 156 12.96 -40.98 -7.37
C VAL A 156 11.84 -40.03 -7.79
N ILE A 157 11.55 -39.01 -6.97
CA ILE A 157 10.50 -38.03 -7.25
C ILE A 157 10.84 -37.22 -8.52
N ALA A 158 12.07 -36.71 -8.61
CA ALA A 158 12.53 -35.96 -9.78
C ALA A 158 12.51 -36.82 -11.06
N GLY A 159 12.86 -38.12 -10.97
CA GLY A 159 12.81 -39.05 -12.10
C GLY A 159 11.39 -39.35 -12.58
N GLN A 160 10.43 -39.49 -11.66
CA GLN A 160 9.03 -39.70 -12.02
C GLN A 160 8.42 -38.43 -12.63
N LEU A 161 8.75 -37.25 -12.13
CA LEU A 161 8.29 -35.98 -12.70
C LEU A 161 8.91 -35.72 -14.07
N ALA A 162 10.21 -35.96 -14.22
CA ALA A 162 10.91 -35.84 -15.50
C ALA A 162 10.32 -36.77 -16.56
N SER A 163 10.01 -38.03 -16.22
CA SER A 163 9.40 -38.97 -17.16
C SER A 163 7.97 -38.58 -17.56
N MET A 164 7.17 -38.06 -16.62
CA MET A 164 5.83 -37.54 -16.91
C MET A 164 5.86 -36.26 -17.76
N LEU A 165 6.86 -35.39 -17.58
CA LEU A 165 7.06 -34.18 -18.37
C LEU A 165 7.54 -34.47 -19.79
N LEU A 166 8.30 -35.55 -19.99
CA LEU A 166 8.81 -35.99 -21.29
C LEU A 166 7.84 -36.87 -22.08
N ASN A 167 6.76 -37.34 -21.47
CA ASN A 167 5.78 -38.18 -22.13
C ASN A 167 4.94 -37.35 -23.11
N GLY A 168 5.37 -37.32 -24.38
CA GLY A 168 4.94 -36.35 -25.40
C GLY A 168 3.50 -36.48 -25.90
N ASP A 169 2.85 -37.62 -25.66
CA ASP A 169 1.55 -37.92 -26.28
C ASP A 169 0.34 -37.57 -25.42
N ASN A 170 0.54 -37.21 -24.14
CA ASN A 170 -0.56 -36.90 -23.22
C ASN A 170 -0.34 -35.58 -22.48
N VAL A 171 -1.27 -34.64 -22.67
CA VAL A 171 -1.27 -33.33 -21.99
C VAL A 171 -1.56 -33.48 -20.48
N SER A 172 -2.34 -34.49 -20.08
CA SER A 172 -2.76 -34.66 -18.69
C SER A 172 -1.63 -35.03 -17.71
N PRO A 173 -0.69 -35.97 -18.01
CA PRO A 173 0.43 -36.28 -17.13
C PRO A 173 1.43 -35.13 -16.99
N GLN A 174 1.65 -34.34 -18.05
CA GLN A 174 2.53 -33.17 -18.00
C GLN A 174 1.96 -32.08 -17.08
N GLN A 175 0.65 -31.84 -17.16
CA GLN A 175 -0.02 -30.89 -16.30
C GLN A 175 -0.05 -31.37 -14.84
N TRP A 176 -0.23 -32.67 -14.61
CA TRP A 176 -0.11 -33.26 -13.27
C TRP A 176 1.30 -33.10 -12.69
N ALA A 177 2.34 -33.35 -13.48
CA ALA A 177 3.72 -33.18 -13.04
C ALA A 177 4.05 -31.73 -12.68
N ARG A 178 3.57 -30.75 -13.47
CA ARG A 178 3.70 -29.32 -13.16
C ARG A 178 2.95 -28.93 -11.89
N ASN A 179 1.71 -29.38 -11.73
CA ASN A 179 0.93 -29.09 -10.54
C ASN A 179 1.57 -29.69 -9.28
N PHE A 180 2.12 -30.90 -9.39
CA PHE A 180 2.80 -31.57 -8.29
C PHE A 180 4.14 -30.91 -7.93
N ALA A 181 4.94 -30.49 -8.91
CA ALA A 181 6.18 -29.73 -8.68
C ALA A 181 5.89 -28.38 -8.00
N THR A 182 4.85 -27.66 -8.46
CA THR A 182 4.41 -26.41 -7.82
C THR A 182 3.94 -26.63 -6.39
N ALA A 183 3.19 -27.71 -6.12
CA ALA A 183 2.74 -28.05 -4.77
C ALA A 183 3.94 -28.35 -3.85
N LEU A 184 4.92 -29.14 -4.32
CA LEU A 184 6.14 -29.41 -3.56
C LEU A 184 6.94 -28.13 -3.28
N LYS A 185 7.04 -27.24 -4.26
CA LYS A 185 7.71 -25.95 -4.11
C LYS A 185 7.02 -25.03 -3.10
N ASN A 186 5.68 -25.04 -3.06
CA ASN A 186 4.90 -24.30 -2.08
C ASN A 186 5.09 -24.83 -0.65
N GLU A 187 5.36 -26.13 -0.50
CA GLU A 187 5.73 -26.77 0.76
C GLU A 187 7.23 -26.65 1.08
N GLY A 188 8.00 -25.92 0.25
CA GLY A 188 9.42 -25.65 0.50
C GLY A 188 10.41 -26.67 -0.07
N ALA A 189 9.94 -27.67 -0.83
CA ALA A 189 10.78 -28.65 -1.51
C ALA A 189 10.99 -28.26 -2.98
N ASP A 190 12.01 -27.44 -3.25
CA ASP A 190 12.39 -27.07 -4.61
C ASP A 190 13.22 -28.19 -5.27
N LEU A 191 12.60 -28.90 -6.22
CA LEU A 191 13.23 -29.98 -6.98
C LEU A 191 13.54 -29.56 -8.42
N ASP A 192 13.42 -28.28 -8.78
CA ASP A 192 13.53 -27.80 -10.17
C ASP A 192 14.86 -28.21 -10.81
N ASP A 193 15.98 -28.06 -10.10
CA ASP A 193 17.29 -28.42 -10.62
C ASP A 193 17.48 -29.94 -10.73
N ALA A 194 16.96 -30.72 -9.77
CA ALA A 194 16.99 -32.18 -9.84
C ALA A 194 16.15 -32.73 -11.00
N ILE A 195 14.97 -32.12 -11.26
CA ILE A 195 14.10 -32.45 -12.39
C ILE A 195 14.80 -32.09 -13.71
N LYS A 196 15.42 -30.91 -13.82
CA LYS A 196 16.19 -30.50 -15.01
C LYS A 196 17.34 -31.46 -15.30
N THR A 197 18.15 -31.82 -14.29
CA THR A 197 19.22 -32.81 -14.44
C THR A 197 18.66 -34.13 -14.95
N ARG A 198 17.53 -34.59 -14.42
CA ARG A 198 16.98 -35.88 -14.82
C ARG A 198 16.33 -35.87 -16.21
N ILE A 199 15.69 -34.76 -16.61
CA ILE A 199 15.24 -34.54 -17.98
C ILE A 199 16.44 -34.56 -18.94
N HIS A 200 17.53 -33.88 -18.59
CA HIS A 200 18.75 -33.87 -19.37
C HIS A 200 19.32 -35.30 -19.55
N GLU A 201 19.45 -36.05 -18.46
CA GLU A 201 19.92 -37.45 -18.49
C GLU A 201 19.01 -38.38 -19.30
N LEU A 202 17.68 -38.19 -19.24
CA LEU A 202 16.71 -39.02 -19.97
C LEU A 202 16.66 -38.69 -21.47
N THR A 203 16.94 -37.44 -21.86
CA THR A 203 16.86 -36.98 -23.25
C THR A 203 18.17 -37.12 -24.02
N LEU A 204 19.31 -36.96 -23.34
CA LEU A 204 20.63 -36.93 -23.97
C LEU A 204 21.48 -38.16 -23.64
N GLY A 205 21.02 -39.03 -22.74
CA GLY A 205 21.78 -40.19 -22.28
C GLY A 205 22.90 -39.81 -21.30
N TYR A 206 23.45 -40.81 -20.61
CA TYR A 206 24.56 -40.65 -19.68
C TYR A 206 25.84 -40.35 -20.48
N SER A 207 26.28 -39.09 -20.54
CA SER A 207 27.45 -38.69 -21.35
C SER A 207 28.81 -38.96 -20.67
N ASP A 208 28.92 -40.06 -19.91
CA ASP A 208 30.16 -40.47 -19.23
C ASP A 208 30.79 -41.72 -19.88
N GLU A 209 30.42 -42.01 -21.12
CA GLU A 209 31.05 -43.04 -21.94
C GLU A 209 32.05 -42.36 -22.90
N PRO A 210 33.38 -42.62 -22.78
CA PRO A 210 34.37 -41.97 -23.62
C PRO A 210 34.19 -42.39 -25.09
N PRO A 211 34.44 -41.49 -26.06
CA PRO A 211 34.32 -41.83 -27.46
C PRO A 211 35.40 -42.85 -27.81
N PHE A 212 34.99 -44.04 -28.25
CA PHE A 212 35.87 -44.90 -29.04
C PHE A 212 36.07 -44.30 -30.42
#